data_AF-A0A348MTY7-F1
#
_entry.id   AF-A0A348MTY7-F1
#
_cell.length_a   1.000
_cell.length_b   1.000
_cell.length_c   1.000
_cell.angle_alpha   90.00
_cell.angle_beta   90.00
_cell.angle_gamma   90.00
#
_symmetry.space_group_name_H-M   'P 1'
#
loop_
_entity.id
_entity.type
_entity.pdbx_description
1 polymer ?
#
loop_
_entity_poly.entity_id
_entity_poly.type
_entity_poly.pdbx_seq_one_letter_code
_entity_poly.pdbx_strand_id
1 'polypeptide(L)' 'KQLIYLAGAESAGIVLGASVPIILTSRADGKLSRLASCVLAQLYVTHVRKTIV' A
#
# COMPACT_ATOMS: atom_id res chain seq x y z
N LYS A 1 -5.69 -13.48 1.98
CA LYS A 1 -4.74 -13.76 3.09
C LYS A 1 -3.99 -15.08 2.96
N GLN A 2 -4.33 -15.98 2.02
CA GLN A 2 -3.59 -17.24 1.84
C GLN A 2 -2.08 -17.03 1.60
N LEU A 3 -1.68 -16.00 0.85
CA LEU A 3 -0.26 -15.66 0.66
C LEU A 3 0.46 -15.30 1.98
N ILE A 4 -0.25 -14.65 2.91
CA ILE A 4 0.32 -14.28 4.21
C ILE A 4 0.42 -15.53 5.10
N TYR A 5 -0.65 -16.33 5.16
CA TYR A 5 -0.72 -17.47 6.09
C TYR A 5 -0.02 -18.74 5.60
N LEU A 6 -0.03 -19.02 4.30
CA LEU A 6 0.54 -20.24 3.72
C LEU A 6 1.91 -20.00 3.06
N ALA A 7 2.22 -18.76 2.67
CA ALA A 7 3.46 -18.44 1.95
C ALA A 7 4.34 -17.39 2.65
N GLY A 8 3.96 -16.94 3.86
CA GLY A 8 4.76 -15.98 4.64
C GLY A 8 4.93 -14.60 3.99
N ALA A 9 4.05 -14.22 3.06
CA ALA A 9 4.13 -12.93 2.40
C ALA A 9 3.72 -11.76 3.32
N GLU A 10 4.27 -10.58 3.07
CA GLU A 10 3.83 -9.34 3.70
C GLU A 10 2.67 -8.70 2.90
N SER A 11 1.72 -8.05 3.59
CA SER A 11 0.72 -7.21 2.92
C SER A 11 1.22 -5.79 2.69
N ALA A 12 0.80 -5.18 1.59
CA ALA A 12 0.84 -3.73 1.40
C ALA A 12 -0.43 -3.32 0.63
N GLY A 13 -0.95 -2.13 0.91
CA GLY A 13 -2.19 -1.70 0.27
C GLY A 13 -2.48 -0.21 0.44
N ILE A 14 -3.12 0.34 -0.59
CA ILE A 14 -3.68 1.69 -0.63
C ILE A 14 -5.10 1.62 -1.17
N VAL A 15 -5.98 2.50 -0.70
CA VAL A 15 -7.31 2.71 -1.27
C VAL A 15 -7.21 3.81 -2.33
N LEU A 16 -7.82 3.55 -3.48
CA LEU A 16 -7.88 4.46 -4.63
C LEU A 16 -9.34 4.91 -4.87
N GLY A 17 -9.53 5.90 -5.74
CA GLY A 17 -10.85 6.46 -6.09
C GLY A 17 -11.26 7.69 -5.28
N ALA A 18 -10.55 7.99 -4.19
CA ALA A 18 -10.59 9.30 -3.53
C ALA A 18 -9.64 10.30 -4.23
N SER A 19 -9.70 11.57 -3.82
CA SER A 19 -8.81 12.63 -4.34
C SER A 19 -7.32 12.37 -4.07
N VAL A 20 -7.00 11.54 -3.07
CA VAL A 20 -5.64 11.13 -2.72
C VAL A 20 -5.63 9.66 -2.28
N PRO A 21 -4.51 8.92 -2.41
CA PRO A 21 -4.40 7.57 -1.87
C PRO A 21 -4.54 7.56 -0.34
N ILE A 22 -5.27 6.58 0.20
CA ILE A 22 -5.49 6.43 1.64
C ILE A 22 -4.93 5.08 2.10
N ILE A 23 -4.10 5.09 3.15
CA ILE A 23 -3.60 3.87 3.78
C ILE A 23 -4.52 3.51 4.95
N LEU A 24 -5.15 2.34 4.88
CA LEU A 24 -5.93 1.79 5.98
C LEU A 24 -5.07 0.79 6.74
N THR A 25 -4.69 1.13 7.98
CA THR A 25 -3.88 0.25 8.83
C THR A 25 -4.74 -0.75 9.57
N SER A 26 -4.33 -2.02 9.62
CA SER A 26 -4.92 -3.02 10.51
C SER A 26 -4.12 -3.17 11.80
N ARG A 27 -4.81 -3.50 12.90
CA ARG A 27 -4.16 -3.92 14.15
C ARG A 27 -3.28 -5.16 13.98
N ALA A 28 -3.60 -6.00 12.99
CA ALA A 28 -2.81 -7.19 12.67
C ALA A 28 -1.57 -6.89 11.80
N ASP A 29 -1.41 -5.66 11.30
CA ASP A 29 -0.28 -5.33 10.42
C ASP A 29 0.96 -4.96 11.24
N GLY A 30 2.09 -5.56 10.86
CA GLY A 30 3.41 -5.24 11.39
C GLY A 30 3.98 -3.93 10.86
N LYS A 31 5.18 -3.57 11.32
CA LYS A 31 5.88 -2.35 10.88
C LYS A 31 6.18 -2.38 9.38
N LEU A 32 6.57 -3.53 8.84
CA LEU A 32 6.98 -3.68 7.45
C LEU A 32 5.79 -3.51 6.49
N SER A 33 4.63 -4.13 6.78
CA SER A 33 3.40 -3.92 6.02
C SER A 33 3.00 -2.44 5.93
N ARG A 34 3.08 -1.70 7.04
CA ARG A 34 2.76 -0.25 7.05
C ARG A 34 3.74 0.57 6.22
N LEU A 35 5.04 0.31 6.35
CA LEU A 35 6.07 0.97 5.54
C LEU A 35 5.90 0.66 4.05
N ALA A 36 5.65 -0.61 3.71
CA ALA A 36 5.41 -1.02 2.34
C ALA A 36 4.19 -0.32 1.74
N SER A 37 3.10 -0.17 2.50
CA SER A 37 1.94 0.64 2.08
C SER A 37 2.28 2.11 1.85
N CYS A 38 3.14 2.71 2.68
CA CYS A 38 3.62 4.09 2.46
C CYS A 38 4.43 4.23 1.17
N VAL A 39 5.38 3.31 0.93
CA VAL A 39 6.18 3.29 -0.31
C VAL A 39 5.28 3.11 -1.52
N LEU A 40 4.28 2.23 -1.44
CA LEU A 40 3.32 1.99 -2.51
C LEU A 40 2.51 3.26 -2.82
N ALA A 41 2.03 3.98 -1.79
CA ALA A 41 1.37 5.27 -1.96
C ALA A 41 2.26 6.31 -2.64
N GLN A 42 3.53 6.42 -2.22
CA GLN A 42 4.49 7.34 -2.83
C GLN A 42 4.74 7.01 -4.31
N LEU A 43 5.00 5.74 -4.62
CA LEU A 43 5.24 5.27 -5.99
C LEU A 43 4.03 5.55 -6.89
N TYR A 44 2.82 5.30 -6.38
CA TYR A 44 1.59 5.60 -7.11
C TYR A 44 1.48 7.10 -7.44
N VAL A 45 1.69 7.98 -6.45
CA VAL A 45 1.65 9.44 -6.68
C VAL A 45 2.73 9.89 -7.66
N THR A 46 3.95 9.38 -7.53
CA THR A 46 5.04 9.70 -8.47
C THR A 46 4.70 9.24 -9.89
N HIS A 47 4.12 8.06 -10.05
CA HIS A 47 3.72 7.53 -11.35
C HIS A 47 2.60 8.37 -11.98
N VAL A 48 1.51 8.61 -11.25
CA VAL A 48 0.36 9.38 -11.75
C VAL A 48 0.77 10.81 -12.12
N ARG A 49 1.64 11.46 -11.33
CA ARG A 49 2.16 12.78 -11.67
C ARG A 49 2.95 12.80 -12.98
N LYS A 50 3.79 11.79 -13.24
CA LYS A 50 4.55 11.69 -14.50
C LYS A 50 3.67 11.44 -15.72
N THR A 51 2.49 10.85 -15.55
CA THR A 51 1.58 10.58 -16.66
C THR A 51 0.74 11.81 -17.02
N ILE A 52 0.52 12.71 -16.07
CA ILE A 52 -0.33 13.91 -16.24
C ILE A 52 0.49 15.13 -16.72
N VAL A 53 1.82 15.09 -16.61
CA VAL A 53 2.75 16.16 -17.00
C VAL A 53 3.61 15.69 -18.16
#